data_AF-A0AAU5JIA7-F1
#
_entry.id   AF-A0AAU5JIA7-F1
#
_cell.length_a   1.000
_cell.length_b   1.000
_cell.length_c   1.000
_cell.angle_alpha   90.00
_cell.angle_beta   90.00
_cell.angle_gamma   90.00
#
_symmetry.space_group_name_H-M   'P 1'
#
loop_
_entity.id
_entity.type
_entity.pdbx_description
1 polymer ?
#
loop_
_entity_poly.entity_id
_entity_poly.type
_entity_poly.pdbx_seq_one_letter_code
_entity_poly.pdbx_strand_id
1 'polypeptide(L)'
;MSARDDLIGYALVALPNEPAFAKCEEKADAYRLEVIAERDAQIIAWLEKKAREEGRNNKDSRTRGDVLFRMADKLSRGAVRPPLSKGPGPSPEEAVRKALEPVERLALAFENTGDPEIGRQIRAAITAGAATP
;
A
#
# COMPACT_ATOMS: atom_id res chain seq x y z
N MET A 1 -21.60 1.67 -3.18
CA MET A 1 -20.44 1.26 -3.99
C MET A 1 -19.21 1.60 -3.16
N SER A 2 -18.32 0.64 -2.88
CA SER A 2 -17.10 0.90 -2.11
C SER A 2 -16.06 1.59 -2.99
N ALA A 3 -15.08 2.29 -2.41
CA ALA A 3 -14.01 2.91 -3.21
C ALA A 3 -13.16 1.85 -3.92
N ARG A 4 -13.13 0.62 -3.40
CA ARG A 4 -12.57 -0.55 -4.09
C ARG A 4 -13.29 -0.86 -5.39
N ASP A 5 -14.62 -0.95 -5.35
CA ASP A 5 -15.43 -1.29 -6.52
C ASP A 5 -15.31 -0.20 -7.59
N ASP A 6 -15.26 1.06 -7.16
CA ASP A 6 -15.10 2.22 -8.03
C ASP A 6 -13.71 2.29 -8.69
N LEU A 7 -12.66 1.87 -7.98
CA LEU A 7 -11.31 1.76 -8.52
C LEU A 7 -11.24 0.63 -9.56
N ILE A 8 -11.71 -0.57 -9.20
CA ILE A 8 -11.67 -1.75 -10.08
C ILE A 8 -12.50 -1.50 -11.34
N GLY A 9 -13.72 -0.97 -11.19
CA GLY A 9 -14.59 -0.66 -12.32
C GLY A 9 -13.97 0.38 -13.25
N TYR A 10 -13.30 1.40 -12.71
CA TYR A 10 -12.61 2.40 -13.52
C TYR A 10 -11.37 1.84 -14.24
N ALA A 11 -10.52 1.10 -13.53
CA ALA A 11 -9.31 0.50 -14.09
C ALA A 11 -9.61 -0.47 -15.25
N LEU A 12 -10.67 -1.27 -15.12
CA LEU A 12 -11.07 -2.23 -16.15
C LEU A 12 -11.64 -1.59 -17.42
N VAL A 13 -12.17 -0.37 -17.34
CA VAL A 13 -12.84 0.31 -18.46
C VAL A 13 -11.95 1.36 -19.13
N ALA A 14 -11.08 2.02 -18.37
CA ALA A 14 -10.43 3.26 -18.82
C ALA A 14 -8.93 3.15 -19.11
N LEU A 15 -8.24 2.07 -18.74
CA LEU A 15 -6.78 1.95 -18.90
C LEU A 15 -6.41 1.41 -20.29
N PRO A 16 -6.18 2.33 -21.26
CA PRO A 16 -4.90 2.31 -21.97
C PRO A 16 -4.31 3.72 -22.25
N ASN A 17 -4.73 4.79 -21.56
CA ASN A 17 -4.23 6.16 -21.81
C ASN A 17 -3.76 6.93 -20.54
N GLU A 18 -2.77 7.83 -20.69
CA GLU A 18 -2.19 8.65 -19.61
C GLU A 18 -3.21 9.39 -18.71
N PRO A 19 -4.25 10.06 -19.26
CA PRO A 19 -5.24 10.76 -18.44
C PRO A 19 -6.04 9.81 -17.52
N ALA A 20 -6.20 8.55 -17.92
CA ALA A 20 -6.84 7.55 -17.07
C ALA A 20 -5.97 7.13 -15.89
N PHE A 21 -4.63 7.17 -16.00
CA PHE A 21 -3.75 6.83 -14.88
C PHE A 21 -3.89 7.81 -13.71
N ALA A 22 -3.89 9.12 -13.97
CA ALA A 22 -4.05 10.15 -12.93
C ALA A 22 -5.38 10.00 -12.16
N LYS A 23 -6.47 9.71 -12.88
CA LYS A 23 -7.78 9.48 -12.27
C LYS A 23 -7.89 8.12 -11.56
N CYS A 24 -7.09 7.14 -11.98
CA CYS A 24 -6.97 5.86 -11.29
C CYS A 24 -6.20 6.03 -9.96
N GLU A 25 -5.20 6.91 -9.93
CA GLU A 25 -4.46 7.24 -8.70
C GLU A 25 -5.34 7.94 -7.66
N GLU A 26 -6.15 8.92 -8.08
CA GLU A 26 -7.15 9.56 -7.21
C GLU A 26 -8.11 8.53 -6.58
N LYS A 27 -8.59 7.57 -7.37
CA LYS A 27 -9.46 6.49 -6.90
C LYS A 27 -8.72 5.51 -5.98
N ALA A 28 -7.44 5.27 -6.23
CA ALA A 28 -6.61 4.44 -5.36
C ALA A 28 -6.38 5.11 -4.01
N ASP A 29 -6.19 6.43 -3.97
CA ASP A 29 -6.11 7.19 -2.72
C ASP A 29 -7.42 7.15 -1.93
N ALA A 30 -8.56 7.28 -2.61
CA ALA A 30 -9.87 7.12 -1.97
C ALA A 30 -10.02 5.72 -1.34
N TYR A 31 -9.60 4.66 -2.05
CA TYR A 31 -9.60 3.30 -1.50
C TYR A 31 -8.64 3.13 -0.32
N ARG A 32 -7.43 3.70 -0.39
CA ARG A 32 -6.47 3.67 0.73
C ARG A 32 -7.04 4.34 1.98
N LEU A 33 -7.73 5.48 1.81
CA LEU A 33 -8.38 6.18 2.91
C LEU A 33 -9.50 5.34 3.54
N GLU A 34 -10.31 4.65 2.73
CA GLU A 34 -11.35 3.74 3.21
C GLU A 34 -10.76 2.59 4.03
N VAL A 35 -9.71 1.94 3.52
CA VAL A 35 -9.00 0.85 4.23
C VAL A 35 -8.38 1.33 5.54
N ILE A 36 -7.80 2.53 5.55
CA ILE A 36 -7.23 3.14 6.76
C ILE A 36 -8.34 3.40 7.78
N ALA A 37 -9.47 3.96 7.37
CA ALA A 37 -10.60 4.23 8.25
C ALA A 37 -11.17 2.94 8.85
N GLU A 38 -11.29 1.87 8.05
CA GLU A 38 -11.75 0.57 8.52
C GLU A 38 -10.79 -0.04 9.55
N ARG A 39 -9.48 -0.01 9.26
CA ARG A 39 -8.44 -0.46 10.19
C ARG A 39 -8.49 0.32 11.50
N ASP A 40 -8.58 1.64 11.42
CA ASP A 40 -8.58 2.50 12.60
C ASP A 40 -9.82 2.25 13.46
N ALA A 41 -10.98 1.99 12.86
CA ALA A 41 -12.18 1.57 13.58
C ALA A 41 -11.98 0.25 14.35
N GLN A 42 -11.32 -0.73 13.75
CA GLN A 42 -10.98 -2.00 14.42
C GLN A 42 -10.01 -1.79 15.59
N ILE A 43 -8.98 -0.95 15.40
CA ILE A 43 -8.00 -0.62 16.44
C ILE A 43 -8.67 0.09 17.61
N ILE A 44 -9.53 1.09 17.34
CA ILE A 44 -10.28 1.81 18.37
C ILE A 44 -11.14 0.85 19.18
N ALA A 45 -11.92 -0.01 18.51
CA ALA A 45 -12.76 -1.00 19.18
C ALA A 45 -11.95 -1.96 20.07
N TRP A 46 -10.77 -2.38 19.59
CA TRP A 46 -9.87 -3.23 20.37
C TRP A 46 -9.28 -2.50 21.59
N LEU A 47 -8.85 -1.24 21.43
CA LEU A 47 -8.31 -0.43 22.51
C LEU A 47 -9.35 -0.18 23.61
N GLU A 48 -10.60 0.15 23.25
CA GLU A 48 -11.69 0.35 24.21
C GLU A 48 -12.07 -0.94 24.96
N LYS A 49 -12.00 -2.08 24.27
CA LYS A 49 -12.17 -3.39 24.92
C LYS A 49 -11.04 -3.63 25.93
N LYS A 50 -9.78 -3.44 25.53
CA LYS A 50 -8.62 -3.62 26.42
C LYS A 50 -8.62 -2.67 27.60
N ALA A 51 -9.04 -1.42 27.40
CA ALA A 51 -9.16 -0.45 28.47
C ALA A 51 -10.16 -0.89 29.56
N ARG A 52 -11.25 -1.56 29.17
CA ARG A 52 -12.22 -2.14 30.11
C ARG A 52 -11.69 -3.38 30.83
N GLU A 53 -10.86 -4.18 30.16
CA GLU A 53 -10.27 -5.41 30.73
C GLU A 53 -9.22 -5.13 31.82
N GLU A 54 -8.54 -3.97 31.82
CA GLU A 54 -7.53 -3.61 32.84
C GLU A 54 -8.07 -3.56 34.28
N GLY A 55 -9.38 -3.38 34.45
CA GLY A 55 -10.05 -3.30 35.75
C GLY A 55 -9.79 -2.00 36.51
N ARG A 56 -10.44 -1.83 37.67
CA ARG A 56 -10.37 -0.59 38.48
C ARG A 56 -9.84 -0.80 39.91
N ASN A 57 -9.29 -1.98 40.18
CA ASN A 57 -9.03 -2.46 41.54
C ASN A 57 -7.81 -1.80 42.21
N ASN A 58 -6.89 -1.23 41.44
CA ASN A 58 -5.76 -0.47 41.96
C ASN A 58 -5.46 0.75 41.06
N LYS A 59 -4.55 1.63 41.52
CA LYS A 59 -4.21 2.86 40.79
C LYS A 59 -3.55 2.58 39.44
N ASP A 60 -2.73 1.54 39.35
CA ASP A 60 -1.96 1.22 38.16
C ASP A 60 -2.87 0.67 37.04
N SER A 61 -3.76 -0.26 37.38
CA SER A 61 -4.83 -0.76 36.48
C SER A 61 -5.69 0.38 35.94
N ARG A 62 -6.11 1.31 36.81
CA ARG A 62 -6.87 2.49 36.38
C ARG A 62 -6.06 3.36 35.41
N THR A 63 -4.79 3.59 35.72
CA THR A 63 -3.90 4.39 34.88
C THR A 63 -3.69 3.76 33.50
N ARG A 64 -3.49 2.43 33.43
CA ARG A 64 -3.37 1.71 32.14
C ARG A 64 -4.66 1.77 31.33
N GLY A 65 -5.81 1.57 31.97
CA GLY A 65 -7.12 1.72 31.33
C GLY A 65 -7.33 3.13 30.75
N ASP A 66 -7.01 4.16 31.52
CA ASP A 66 -7.13 5.56 31.09
C ASP A 66 -6.19 5.88 29.91
N VAL A 67 -4.97 5.33 29.90
CA VAL A 67 -4.03 5.49 28.78
C VAL A 67 -4.59 4.86 27.51
N LEU A 68 -5.14 3.64 27.59
CA LEU A 68 -5.74 2.96 26.45
C LEU A 68 -6.95 3.73 25.89
N PHE A 69 -7.80 4.29 26.76
CA PHE A 69 -8.90 5.17 26.33
C PHE A 69 -8.38 6.45 25.65
N ARG A 70 -7.32 7.07 26.18
CA ARG A 70 -6.70 8.24 25.52
C ARG A 70 -6.09 7.89 24.16
N MET A 71 -5.57 6.69 23.98
CA MET A 71 -5.08 6.23 22.68
C MET A 71 -6.24 6.08 21.68
N ALA A 72 -7.35 5.47 22.11
CA ALA A 72 -8.56 5.37 21.29
C ALA A 72 -9.13 6.75 20.90
N ASP A 73 -9.23 7.68 21.86
CA ASP A 73 -9.68 9.07 21.61
C ASP A 73 -8.75 9.84 20.67
N LYS A 74 -7.44 9.61 20.74
CA LYS A 74 -6.49 10.22 19.80
C LYS A 74 -6.63 9.67 18.38
N LEU A 75 -6.85 8.35 18.24
CA LEU A 75 -7.11 7.75 16.92
C LEU A 75 -8.43 8.25 16.34
N SER A 76 -9.51 8.30 17.13
CA SER A 76 -10.83 8.73 16.64
C SER A 76 -10.86 10.19 16.17
N ARG A 77 -10.05 11.06 16.77
CA ARG A 77 -9.90 12.47 16.36
C ARG A 77 -8.99 12.67 15.14
N GLY A 78 -8.40 11.61 14.60
CA GLY A 78 -7.38 11.72 13.55
C GLY A 78 -6.09 12.42 14.02
N ALA A 79 -5.87 12.51 15.35
CA ALA A 79 -4.67 13.10 15.92
C ALA A 79 -3.44 12.21 15.73
N VAL A 80 -3.67 10.93 15.44
CA VAL A 80 -2.65 10.04 14.90
C VAL A 80 -2.49 10.41 13.43
N ARG A 81 -1.44 11.19 13.14
CA ARG A 81 -1.00 11.44 11.75
C ARG A 81 -0.99 10.09 11.02
N PRO A 82 -1.53 10.00 9.80
CA PRO A 82 -1.52 8.77 9.02
C PRO A 82 -0.11 8.15 9.07
N PRO A 83 0.03 6.88 9.48
CA PRO A 83 1.35 6.29 9.58
C PRO A 83 1.90 6.19 8.16
N LEU A 84 2.98 6.94 7.90
CA LEU A 84 3.88 6.70 6.77
C LEU A 84 3.19 6.72 5.40
N SER A 85 2.55 7.84 5.03
CA SER A 85 2.73 8.31 3.66
C SER A 85 4.21 8.65 3.49
N LYS A 86 5.05 7.64 3.25
CA LYS A 86 6.41 7.90 2.76
C LYS A 86 6.26 8.45 1.35
N GLY A 87 6.11 9.76 1.27
CA GLY A 87 6.14 10.53 0.03
C GLY A 87 5.14 10.06 -1.03
N PRO A 88 5.25 10.62 -2.24
CA PRO A 88 4.72 9.95 -3.42
C PRO A 88 5.26 8.51 -3.42
N GLY A 89 4.47 7.55 -3.87
CA GLY A 89 5.02 6.22 -4.17
C GLY A 89 6.23 6.33 -5.11
N PRO A 90 7.03 5.26 -5.26
CA PRO A 90 8.04 5.24 -6.31
C PRO A 90 7.38 5.72 -7.61
N SER A 91 8.02 6.62 -8.36
CA SER A 91 7.46 7.06 -9.63
C SER A 91 7.11 5.82 -10.48
N PRO A 92 6.16 5.91 -11.42
CA PRO A 92 5.82 4.78 -12.27
C PRO A 92 7.06 4.09 -12.86
N GLU A 93 8.09 4.87 -13.24
CA GLU A 93 9.39 4.37 -13.68
C GLU A 93 10.15 3.58 -12.60
N GLU A 94 10.17 4.07 -11.36
CA GLU A 94 10.83 3.38 -10.25
C GLU A 94 10.09 2.10 -9.84
N ALA A 95 8.76 2.09 -9.92
CA ALA A 95 7.93 0.92 -9.66
C ALA A 95 8.16 -0.16 -10.72
N VAL A 96 8.19 0.22 -12.00
CA VAL A 96 8.49 -0.66 -13.13
C VAL A 96 9.92 -1.21 -13.03
N ARG A 97 10.91 -0.35 -12.78
CA ARG A 97 12.31 -0.77 -12.55
C ARG A 97 12.43 -1.80 -11.43
N LYS A 98 11.76 -1.57 -10.30
CA LYS A 98 11.78 -2.49 -9.16
C LYS A 98 11.06 -3.82 -9.46
N ALA A 99 10.04 -3.80 -10.30
CA ALA A 99 9.35 -5.02 -10.74
C ALA A 99 10.17 -5.83 -11.76
N LEU A 100 11.05 -5.19 -12.54
CA LEU A 100 11.92 -5.83 -13.54
C LEU A 100 13.19 -6.46 -12.95
N GLU A 101 13.66 -6.02 -11.78
CA GLU A 101 14.84 -6.56 -11.08
C GLU A 101 14.94 -8.10 -11.02
N PRO A 102 13.87 -8.86 -10.70
CA PRO A 102 13.94 -10.33 -10.72
C PRO A 102 14.17 -10.90 -12.11
N VAL A 103 13.62 -10.26 -13.15
CA VAL A 103 13.75 -10.68 -14.55
C VAL A 103 15.15 -10.36 -15.08
N GLU A 104 15.71 -9.22 -14.70
CA GLU A 104 17.09 -8.85 -15.02
C GLU A 104 18.10 -9.80 -14.37
N ARG A 105 17.87 -10.19 -13.10
CA ARG A 105 18.70 -11.20 -12.43
C ARG A 105 18.64 -12.56 -13.13
N LEU A 106 17.45 -12.95 -13.61
CA LEU A 106 17.27 -14.18 -14.37
C LEU A 106 18.02 -14.11 -15.71
N ALA A 107 17.92 -12.99 -16.43
CA ALA A 107 18.64 -12.76 -17.68
C ALA A 107 20.16 -12.83 -17.48
N LEU A 108 20.68 -12.25 -16.41
CA LEU A 108 22.10 -12.28 -16.06
C LEU A 108 22.57 -13.71 -15.68
N ALA A 109 21.71 -14.48 -15.02
CA ALA A 109 21.98 -15.88 -14.69
C ALA A 109 22.04 -16.77 -15.95
N PHE A 110 21.16 -16.53 -16.94
CA PHE A 110 21.21 -17.24 -18.22
C PHE A 110 22.46 -16.88 -19.04
N GLU A 111 22.92 -15.63 -19.00
CA GLU A 111 24.18 -15.24 -19.66
C GLU A 111 25.43 -15.85 -19.03
N ASN A 112 25.49 -15.95 -17.70
CA ASN A 112 26.71 -16.39 -17.01
C ASN A 112 26.80 -17.91 -16.84
N THR A 113 25.67 -18.61 -16.79
CA THR A 113 25.61 -20.03 -16.40
C THR A 113 24.71 -20.90 -17.27
N GLY A 114 23.92 -20.31 -18.17
CA GLY A 114 22.97 -21.02 -19.02
C GLY A 114 23.24 -20.79 -20.51
N ASP A 115 22.17 -20.78 -21.31
CA ASP A 115 22.24 -20.40 -22.72
C ASP A 115 22.28 -18.86 -22.83
N PRO A 116 23.42 -18.27 -23.28
CA PRO A 116 23.57 -16.82 -23.37
C PRO A 116 22.64 -16.17 -24.39
N GLU A 117 22.12 -16.93 -25.36
CA GLU A 117 21.19 -16.40 -26.34
C GLU A 117 19.82 -16.09 -25.72
N ILE A 118 19.36 -16.95 -24.80
CA ILE A 118 18.13 -16.72 -24.03
C ILE A 118 18.28 -15.47 -23.14
N GLY A 119 19.44 -15.31 -22.50
CA GLY A 119 19.72 -14.14 -21.66
C GLY A 119 19.76 -12.82 -22.46
N ARG A 120 20.23 -12.84 -23.71
CA ARG A 120 20.19 -11.69 -24.62
C ARG A 120 18.77 -11.38 -25.11
N GLN A 121 17.99 -12.39 -25.46
CA GLN A 121 16.61 -12.23 -25.91
C GLN A 121 15.70 -11.64 -24.81
N ILE A 122 15.86 -12.11 -23.56
CA ILE A 122 15.12 -11.56 -22.41
C ILE A 122 15.45 -10.08 -22.22
N ARG A 123 16.73 -9.68 -22.28
CA ARG A 123 17.15 -8.27 -22.18
C ARG A 123 16.61 -7.43 -23.33
N ALA A 124 16.68 -7.93 -24.56
CA ALA A 124 16.15 -7.22 -25.72
C ALA A 124 14.64 -6.99 -25.60
N ALA A 125 13.88 -7.95 -25.06
CA ALA A 125 12.45 -7.82 -24.81
C ALA A 125 12.13 -6.79 -23.71
N ILE A 126 12.92 -6.74 -22.63
CA ILE A 126 12.79 -5.71 -21.58
C ILE A 126 13.00 -4.31 -22.17
N THR A 127 14.05 -4.14 -22.98
CA THR A 127 14.41 -2.84 -23.58
C THR A 127 13.43 -2.41 -24.67
N ALA A 128 12.90 -3.35 -25.46
CA ALA A 128 11.88 -3.08 -26.49
C ALA A 128 10.51 -2.74 -25.86
N GLY A 129 10.15 -3.43 -24.77
CA GLY A 129 8.92 -3.12 -24.01
C GLY A 129 8.95 -1.74 -23.35
N ALA A 130 10.12 -1.22 -23.00
CA ALA A 130 10.31 0.12 -22.45
C ALA A 130 10.29 1.25 -23.50
N ALA A 131 10.39 0.93 -24.80
CA ALA A 131 10.48 1.89 -25.90
C ALA A 131 9.16 2.12 -26.66
N THR A 132 8.07 1.47 -26.24
CA THR A 132 6.75 1.62 -26.88
C THR A 132 5.86 2.54 -26.01
N PRO A 133 5.43 3.71 -26.50
CA PRO A 133 4.60 4.65 -25.76
C PRO A 133 3.18 4.16 -25.51
#